data_AF-A0A2K8N6V3-F1
#
_entry.id   AF-A0A2K8N6V3-F1
#
_cell.length_a   1.000
_cell.length_b   1.000
_cell.length_c   1.000
_cell.angle_alpha   90.00
_cell.angle_beta   90.00
_cell.angle_gamma   90.00
#
_symmetry.space_group_name_H-M   'P 1'
#
loop_
_entity.id
_entity.type
_entity.pdbx_description
1 polymer ?
#
loop_
_entity_poly.entity_id
_entity_poly.type
_entity_poly.pdbx_seq_one_letter_code
_entity_poly.pdbx_strand_id
1 'polypeptide(L)'
;MHVHQPVLTWPTAAALLGAYFAGPIADVDQPQSYVGQRVWPLAVLLSVVGMRHRRLTHSLLFLATLWAPLRFLPVPDVVRWAVWIGYASHPAIDPLNEEGVELLWPWRFRVKLLPNPLAIPVESFRETVLRRVMAAFSALLFAGYVRPALRQVPFAGPALAAASDGLIRLFPASIQALIR
;
A
#
# COMPACT_ATOMS: atom_id res chain seq x y z
N MET A 1 10.88 -15.07 -0.90
CA MET A 1 10.98 -14.41 0.43
C MET A 1 12.25 -13.57 0.46
N HIS A 2 12.15 -12.25 0.24
CA HIS A 2 13.27 -11.29 0.24
C HIS A 2 13.46 -10.69 1.64
N VAL A 3 13.79 -11.51 2.64
CA VAL A 3 13.81 -11.12 4.06
C VAL A 3 15.09 -10.37 4.45
N HIS A 4 16.09 -10.31 3.55
CA HIS A 4 17.41 -9.73 3.82
C HIS A 4 17.72 -8.47 2.99
N GLN A 5 16.71 -7.73 2.53
CA GLN A 5 16.96 -6.46 1.85
C GLN A 5 17.48 -5.43 2.86
N PRO A 6 18.65 -4.81 2.64
CA PRO A 6 19.14 -3.80 3.56
C PRO A 6 18.21 -2.58 3.51
N VAL A 7 17.87 -2.08 4.70
CA VAL A 7 16.83 -1.05 4.92
C VAL A 7 17.11 0.24 4.14
N LEU A 8 18.37 0.68 4.13
CA LEU A 8 18.80 1.93 3.49
C LEU A 8 19.49 1.65 2.16
N THR A 9 18.74 1.14 1.20
CA THR A 9 19.23 0.89 -0.15
C THR A 9 18.29 1.49 -1.19
N TRP A 10 18.84 1.80 -2.37
CA TRP A 10 18.04 2.34 -3.46
C TRP A 10 16.91 1.37 -3.89
N PRO A 11 17.05 0.02 -3.91
CA PRO A 11 15.94 -0.87 -4.25
C PRO A 11 14.80 -0.79 -3.23
N THR A 12 15.12 -0.66 -1.93
CA THR A 12 14.10 -0.45 -0.90
C THR A 12 13.37 0.87 -1.10
N ALA A 13 14.09 1.95 -1.38
CA ALA A 13 13.47 3.26 -1.67
C ALA A 13 12.59 3.20 -2.94
N ALA A 14 13.09 2.60 -4.01
CA ALA A 14 12.36 2.41 -5.26
C ALA A 14 11.13 1.51 -5.08
N ALA A 15 11.21 0.48 -4.24
CA ALA A 15 10.09 -0.39 -3.91
C ALA A 15 8.99 0.36 -3.17
N LEU A 16 9.34 1.17 -2.15
CA LEU A 16 8.40 1.98 -1.39
C LEU A 16 7.71 3.03 -2.28
N LEU A 17 8.47 3.77 -3.07
CA LEU A 17 7.92 4.75 -4.01
C LEU A 17 7.08 4.08 -5.09
N GLY A 18 7.56 2.97 -5.65
CA GLY A 18 6.84 2.18 -6.65
C GLY A 18 5.49 1.70 -6.14
N ALA A 19 5.44 1.13 -4.93
CA ALA A 19 4.18 0.71 -4.30
C ALA A 19 3.24 1.90 -4.05
N TYR A 20 3.78 3.02 -3.53
CA TYR A 20 3.01 4.24 -3.24
C TYR A 20 2.31 4.80 -4.48
N PHE A 21 3.02 4.86 -5.61
CA PHE A 21 2.44 5.37 -6.86
C PHE A 21 1.60 4.32 -7.59
N ALA A 22 1.89 3.03 -7.46
CA ALA A 22 1.18 1.97 -8.17
C ALA A 22 -0.28 1.81 -7.72
N GLY A 23 -0.56 1.95 -6.42
CA GLY A 23 -1.92 1.78 -5.89
C GLY A 23 -2.97 2.68 -6.58
N PRO A 24 -2.78 4.00 -6.60
CA PRO A 24 -3.72 4.93 -7.25
C PRO A 24 -3.89 4.73 -8.76
N ILE A 25 -2.95 4.05 -9.44
CA ILE A 25 -3.04 3.79 -10.89
C ILE A 25 -4.22 2.88 -11.23
N ALA A 26 -4.74 2.11 -10.27
CA ALA A 26 -5.96 1.32 -10.48
C ALA A 26 -7.15 2.18 -10.95
N ASP A 27 -7.23 3.43 -10.51
CA ASP A 27 -8.31 4.37 -10.81
C ASP A 27 -8.07 5.21 -12.07
N VAL A 28 -7.13 4.80 -12.93
CA VAL A 28 -6.86 5.45 -14.21
C VAL A 28 -8.09 5.44 -15.14
N ASP A 29 -9.02 4.52 -14.91
CA ASP A 29 -10.29 4.38 -15.64
C ASP A 29 -11.38 5.36 -15.17
N GLN A 30 -11.13 6.14 -14.12
CA GLN A 30 -12.07 7.14 -13.59
C GLN A 30 -11.54 8.57 -13.85
N PRO A 31 -12.10 9.33 -14.81
CA PRO A 31 -11.63 10.68 -15.14
C PRO A 31 -11.61 11.66 -13.97
N GLN A 32 -12.47 11.46 -12.97
CA GLN A 32 -12.57 12.29 -11.78
C GLN A 32 -11.57 11.90 -10.68
N SER A 33 -10.88 10.77 -10.79
CA SER A 33 -9.88 10.35 -9.78
C SER A 33 -8.62 11.22 -9.85
N TYR A 34 -7.83 11.25 -8.78
CA TYR A 34 -6.57 12.00 -8.73
C TYR A 34 -5.63 11.63 -9.89
N VAL A 35 -5.56 10.34 -10.23
CA VAL A 35 -4.73 9.84 -11.34
C VAL A 35 -5.41 10.10 -12.68
N GLY A 36 -6.70 9.85 -12.78
CA GLY A 36 -7.48 10.10 -13.99
C GLY A 36 -7.41 11.55 -14.46
N GLN A 37 -7.44 12.52 -13.55
CA GLN A 37 -7.27 13.94 -13.86
C GLN A 37 -5.87 14.27 -14.41
N ARG A 38 -4.83 13.54 -14.02
CA ARG A 38 -3.44 13.75 -14.49
C ARG A 38 -3.17 13.14 -15.86
N VAL A 39 -3.88 12.06 -16.18
CA VAL A 39 -3.84 11.38 -17.48
C VAL A 39 -5.17 11.54 -18.21
N TRP A 40 -5.79 12.73 -18.08
CA TRP A 40 -7.16 12.99 -18.51
C TRP A 40 -7.52 12.49 -19.91
N PRO A 41 -6.69 12.67 -20.97
CA PRO A 41 -7.03 12.16 -22.30
C PRO A 41 -7.22 10.63 -22.31
N LEU A 42 -6.36 9.91 -21.59
CA LEU A 42 -6.46 8.46 -21.47
C LEU A 42 -7.69 8.06 -20.66
N ALA A 43 -7.91 8.69 -19.50
CA ALA A 43 -9.06 8.36 -18.65
C ALA A 43 -10.40 8.58 -19.36
N VAL A 44 -10.53 9.66 -20.13
CA VAL A 44 -11.71 9.93 -20.96
C VAL A 44 -11.86 8.89 -22.07
N LEU A 45 -10.77 8.53 -22.76
CA LEU A 45 -10.80 7.49 -23.79
C LEU A 45 -11.31 6.15 -23.22
N LEU A 46 -10.76 5.72 -22.08
CA LEU A 46 -11.19 4.48 -21.41
C LEU A 46 -12.68 4.53 -21.04
N SER A 47 -13.14 5.66 -20.50
CA SER A 47 -14.55 5.90 -20.18
C SER A 47 -15.45 5.82 -21.42
N VAL A 48 -15.06 6.46 -22.54
CA VAL A 48 -15.80 6.45 -23.81
C VAL A 48 -15.89 5.06 -24.44
N VAL A 49 -14.82 4.26 -24.33
CA VAL A 49 -14.79 2.85 -24.80
C VAL A 49 -15.65 1.94 -23.91
N GLY A 50 -16.22 2.46 -22.83
CA GLY A 50 -17.14 1.74 -21.95
C GLY A 50 -16.44 1.00 -20.81
N MET A 51 -15.16 1.31 -20.54
CA MET A 51 -14.49 0.87 -19.32
C MET A 51 -15.07 1.65 -18.15
N ARG A 52 -16.06 1.06 -17.49
CA ARG A 52 -16.63 1.61 -16.26
C ARG A 52 -15.70 1.31 -15.09
N HIS A 53 -15.62 2.27 -14.18
CA HIS A 53 -14.82 2.18 -12.96
C HIS A 53 -15.10 0.91 -12.13
N ARG A 54 -14.06 0.38 -11.47
CA ARG A 54 -14.09 -0.84 -10.63
C ARG A 54 -14.41 -2.12 -11.39
N ARG A 55 -13.95 -2.19 -12.64
CA ARG A 55 -14.13 -3.35 -13.53
C ARG A 55 -12.80 -3.92 -14.00
N LEU A 56 -12.37 -3.57 -15.21
CA LEU A 56 -11.22 -4.18 -15.85
C LEU A 56 -9.96 -3.94 -15.03
N THR A 57 -9.59 -2.69 -14.75
CA THR A 57 -8.38 -2.32 -14.02
C THR A 57 -8.34 -2.89 -12.59
N HIS A 58 -9.51 -3.09 -11.98
CA HIS A 58 -9.64 -3.66 -10.62
C HIS A 58 -9.85 -5.18 -10.61
N SER A 59 -9.79 -5.86 -11.75
CA SER A 59 -10.03 -7.31 -11.83
C SER A 59 -8.78 -8.14 -11.52
N LEU A 60 -9.00 -9.38 -11.04
CA LEU A 60 -7.92 -10.36 -10.87
C LEU A 60 -7.27 -10.73 -12.21
N LEU A 61 -8.04 -10.69 -13.31
CA LEU A 61 -7.52 -10.89 -14.65
C LEU A 61 -6.51 -9.79 -15.01
N PHE A 62 -6.86 -8.53 -14.80
CA PHE A 62 -5.94 -7.42 -15.05
C PHE A 62 -4.74 -7.47 -14.12
N LEU A 63 -4.92 -7.83 -12.85
CA LEU A 63 -3.79 -8.01 -11.94
C LEU A 63 -2.83 -9.11 -12.42
N ALA A 64 -3.34 -10.21 -12.95
CA ALA A 64 -2.55 -11.29 -13.51
C ALA A 64 -1.83 -10.86 -14.80
N THR A 65 -2.50 -10.12 -15.70
CA THR A 65 -1.87 -9.64 -16.93
C THR A 65 -0.87 -8.52 -16.67
N LEU A 66 -1.07 -7.68 -15.66
CA LEU A 66 -0.14 -6.64 -15.21
C LEU A 66 1.21 -7.24 -14.77
N TRP A 67 1.21 -8.46 -14.22
CA TRP A 67 2.45 -9.14 -13.82
C TRP A 67 3.35 -9.49 -15.01
N ALA A 68 2.78 -9.77 -16.19
CA ALA A 68 3.55 -10.16 -17.37
C ALA A 68 4.56 -9.09 -17.85
N PRO A 69 4.15 -7.83 -18.17
CA PRO A 69 5.09 -6.79 -18.56
C PRO A 69 6.06 -6.44 -17.43
N LEU A 70 5.59 -6.48 -16.17
CA LEU A 70 6.45 -6.24 -15.03
C LEU A 70 7.65 -7.17 -15.00
N ARG A 71 7.54 -8.44 -15.45
CA ARG A 71 8.66 -9.42 -15.52
C ARG A 71 9.75 -9.09 -16.54
N PHE A 72 9.48 -8.23 -17.52
CA PHE A 72 10.47 -7.83 -18.53
C PHE A 72 11.24 -6.56 -18.15
N LEU A 73 10.81 -5.84 -17.10
CA LEU A 73 11.53 -4.67 -16.62
C LEU A 73 12.87 -5.08 -15.98
N PRO A 74 13.99 -4.40 -16.31
CA PRO A 74 15.30 -4.65 -15.72
C PRO A 74 15.42 -3.98 -14.34
N VAL A 75 14.51 -4.32 -13.42
CA VAL A 75 14.45 -3.79 -12.05
C VAL A 75 14.62 -4.92 -11.03
N PRO A 76 15.10 -4.61 -9.80
CA PRO A 76 15.18 -5.60 -8.74
C PRO A 76 13.82 -6.20 -8.42
N ASP A 77 13.80 -7.49 -8.06
CA ASP A 77 12.55 -8.21 -7.78
C ASP A 77 11.74 -7.58 -6.65
N VAL A 78 12.41 -7.02 -5.63
CA VAL A 78 11.72 -6.30 -4.54
C VAL A 78 10.89 -5.13 -5.07
N VAL A 79 11.39 -4.39 -6.06
CA VAL A 79 10.67 -3.27 -6.68
C VAL A 79 9.49 -3.80 -7.49
N ARG A 80 9.72 -4.86 -8.28
CA ARG A 80 8.70 -5.51 -9.11
C ARG A 80 7.52 -6.01 -8.28
N TRP A 81 7.81 -6.73 -7.19
CA TRP A 81 6.81 -7.21 -6.24
C TRP A 81 6.11 -6.06 -5.52
N ALA A 82 6.85 -5.05 -5.08
CA ALA A 82 6.26 -3.91 -4.38
C ALA A 82 5.29 -3.11 -5.26
N VAL A 83 5.61 -2.90 -6.54
CA VAL A 83 4.69 -2.28 -7.51
C VAL A 83 3.44 -3.13 -7.70
N TRP A 84 3.59 -4.43 -7.92
CA TRP A 84 2.44 -5.33 -8.14
C TRP A 84 1.53 -5.43 -6.89
N ILE A 85 2.12 -5.58 -5.71
CA ILE A 85 1.40 -5.60 -4.43
C ILE A 85 0.76 -4.23 -4.14
N GLY A 86 1.48 -3.14 -4.40
CA GLY A 86 0.97 -1.77 -4.27
C GLY A 86 -0.27 -1.56 -5.14
N TYR A 87 -0.21 -1.96 -6.41
CA TYR A 87 -1.37 -1.96 -7.30
C TYR A 87 -2.50 -2.84 -6.74
N ALA A 88 -2.20 -4.10 -6.39
CA ALA A 88 -3.17 -5.08 -5.89
C ALA A 88 -3.90 -4.64 -4.61
N SER A 89 -3.26 -3.82 -3.78
CA SER A 89 -3.85 -3.33 -2.52
C SER A 89 -5.12 -2.51 -2.74
N HIS A 90 -5.23 -1.83 -3.89
CA HIS A 90 -6.38 -1.00 -4.23
C HIS A 90 -7.64 -1.84 -4.51
N PRO A 91 -7.68 -2.73 -5.51
CA PRO A 91 -8.83 -3.61 -5.71
C PRO A 91 -9.06 -4.58 -4.55
N ALA A 92 -8.06 -4.82 -3.70
CA ALA A 92 -8.22 -5.63 -2.49
C ALA A 92 -9.01 -4.92 -1.37
N ILE A 93 -8.95 -3.58 -1.30
CA ILE A 93 -9.70 -2.80 -0.29
C ILE A 93 -11.08 -2.36 -0.77
N ASP A 94 -11.29 -2.25 -2.09
CA ASP A 94 -12.58 -1.88 -2.69
C ASP A 94 -13.80 -2.74 -2.28
N PRO A 95 -13.69 -4.05 -1.99
CA PRO A 95 -14.80 -4.84 -1.49
C PRO A 95 -15.34 -4.37 -0.13
N LEU A 96 -14.59 -3.55 0.62
CA LEU A 96 -15.04 -2.96 1.89
C LEU A 96 -15.93 -1.71 1.68
N ASN A 97 -15.98 -1.18 0.46
CA ASN A 97 -16.79 -0.03 0.09
C ASN A 97 -18.22 -0.44 -0.29
N GLU A 98 -19.15 0.50 -0.20
CA GLU A 98 -20.58 0.29 -0.48
C GLU A 98 -20.85 -0.19 -1.92
N GLU A 99 -20.08 0.25 -2.90
CA GLU A 99 -20.28 -0.13 -4.30
C GLU A 99 -19.69 -1.50 -4.65
N GLY A 100 -18.71 -1.97 -3.88
CA GLY A 100 -17.89 -3.15 -4.18
C GLY A 100 -17.10 -3.04 -5.49
N VAL A 101 -16.58 -4.19 -5.95
CA VAL A 101 -15.71 -4.28 -7.13
C VAL A 101 -16.01 -5.54 -7.95
N GLU A 102 -15.90 -5.47 -9.28
CA GLU A 102 -16.05 -6.62 -10.19
C GLU A 102 -14.72 -7.40 -10.32
N LEU A 103 -14.27 -8.04 -9.23
CA LEU A 103 -12.97 -8.76 -9.18
C LEU A 103 -12.83 -9.85 -10.25
N LEU A 104 -13.94 -10.48 -10.64
CA LEU A 104 -13.99 -11.56 -11.62
C LEU A 104 -14.39 -11.10 -13.03
N TRP A 105 -14.24 -9.80 -13.34
CA TRP A 105 -14.45 -9.31 -14.70
C TRP A 105 -13.72 -10.22 -15.73
N PRO A 106 -14.38 -10.62 -16.84
CA PRO A 106 -15.61 -10.07 -17.41
C PRO A 106 -16.93 -10.61 -16.82
N TRP A 107 -16.88 -11.59 -15.91
CA TRP A 107 -18.08 -11.98 -15.17
C TRP A 107 -18.49 -10.86 -14.23
N ARG A 108 -19.65 -10.25 -14.50
CA ARG A 108 -20.15 -9.03 -13.83
C ARG A 108 -20.70 -9.32 -12.43
N PHE A 109 -19.92 -10.00 -11.60
CA PHE A 109 -20.23 -10.25 -10.20
C PHE A 109 -19.50 -9.25 -9.31
N ARG A 110 -20.25 -8.45 -8.54
CA ARG A 110 -19.69 -7.49 -7.59
C ARG A 110 -19.42 -8.15 -6.26
N VAL A 111 -18.15 -8.15 -5.85
CA VAL A 111 -17.72 -8.61 -4.55
C VAL A 111 -17.86 -7.46 -3.55
N LYS A 112 -18.62 -7.71 -2.48
CA LYS A 112 -18.75 -6.85 -1.30
C LYS A 112 -18.52 -7.72 -0.07
N LEU A 113 -17.56 -7.33 0.77
CA LEU A 113 -17.22 -8.07 1.99
C LEU A 113 -18.02 -7.58 3.20
N LEU A 114 -18.44 -6.31 3.19
CA LEU A 114 -19.21 -5.71 4.28
C LEU A 114 -20.66 -5.45 3.84
N PRO A 115 -21.65 -5.74 4.70
CA PRO A 115 -23.03 -5.32 4.45
C PRO A 115 -23.10 -3.78 4.51
N ASN A 116 -24.01 -3.16 3.75
CA ASN A 116 -24.17 -1.70 3.66
C ASN A 116 -24.06 -0.93 5.00
N PRO A 117 -24.69 -1.35 6.13
CA PRO A 117 -24.55 -0.63 7.40
C PRO A 117 -23.15 -0.65 8.01
N LEU A 118 -22.27 -1.56 7.58
CA LEU A 118 -20.87 -1.68 8.00
C LEU A 118 -19.87 -1.28 6.91
N ALA A 119 -20.33 -1.10 5.67
CA ALA A 119 -19.51 -0.59 4.58
C ALA A 119 -18.93 0.78 4.93
N ILE A 120 -17.82 1.10 4.27
CA ILE A 120 -17.08 2.35 4.50
C ILE A 120 -17.34 3.26 3.29
N PRO A 121 -18.36 4.14 3.37
CA PRO A 121 -18.61 5.11 2.30
C PRO A 121 -17.45 6.08 2.13
N VAL A 122 -17.30 6.57 0.90
CA VAL A 122 -16.29 7.56 0.51
C VAL A 122 -16.58 8.90 1.20
N GLU A 123 -15.54 9.56 1.71
CA GLU A 123 -15.56 10.79 2.50
C GLU A 123 -16.32 10.70 3.82
N SER A 124 -16.49 9.49 4.36
CA SER A 124 -17.19 9.28 5.63
C SER A 124 -16.29 9.39 6.87
N PHE A 125 -16.92 9.54 8.04
CA PHE A 125 -16.22 9.49 9.33
C PHE A 125 -15.47 8.16 9.53
N ARG A 126 -16.06 7.04 9.11
CA ARG A 126 -15.45 5.70 9.21
C ARG A 126 -14.21 5.58 8.35
N GLU A 127 -14.25 6.14 7.15
CA GLU A 127 -13.07 6.21 6.27
C GLU A 127 -11.96 7.04 6.92
N THR A 128 -12.30 8.18 7.51
CA THR A 128 -11.33 9.03 8.20
C THR A 128 -10.66 8.29 9.35
N VAL A 129 -11.43 7.58 10.18
CA VAL A 129 -10.90 6.77 11.27
C VAL A 129 -9.97 5.67 10.73
N LEU A 130 -10.42 4.90 9.73
CA LEU A 130 -9.61 3.84 9.13
C LEU A 130 -8.30 4.39 8.56
N ARG A 131 -8.37 5.52 7.83
CA ARG A 131 -7.20 6.19 7.25
C ARG A 131 -6.18 6.60 8.32
N ARG A 132 -6.65 7.13 9.46
CA ARG A 132 -5.78 7.51 10.58
C ARG A 132 -5.15 6.29 11.25
N VAL A 133 -5.92 5.23 11.46
CA VAL A 133 -5.42 3.96 12.02
C VAL A 133 -4.37 3.35 11.10
N MET A 134 -4.63 3.25 9.79
CA MET A 134 -3.68 2.73 8.81
C MET A 134 -2.43 3.60 8.73
N ALA A 135 -2.56 4.93 8.80
CA ALA A 135 -1.41 5.84 8.81
C ALA A 135 -0.56 5.66 10.08
N ALA A 136 -1.19 5.55 11.25
CA ALA A 136 -0.49 5.29 12.51
C ALA A 136 0.21 3.93 12.49
N PHE A 137 -0.48 2.88 12.06
CA PHE A 137 0.09 1.54 11.88
C PHE A 137 1.28 1.55 10.91
N SER A 138 1.16 2.23 9.76
CA SER A 138 2.23 2.34 8.78
C SER A 138 3.43 3.11 9.34
N ALA A 139 3.20 4.18 10.10
CA ALA A 139 4.26 4.94 10.76
C ALA A 139 4.98 4.10 11.83
N LEU A 140 4.25 3.31 12.61
CA LEU A 140 4.82 2.39 13.60
C LEU A 140 5.64 1.29 12.95
N LEU A 141 5.13 0.67 11.88
CA LEU A 141 5.86 -0.32 11.09
C LEU A 141 7.14 0.27 10.49
N PHE A 142 7.05 1.47 9.89
CA PHE A 142 8.19 2.16 9.31
C PHE A 142 9.24 2.48 10.38
N ALA A 143 8.83 3.03 11.52
CA ALA A 143 9.72 3.32 12.64
C ALA A 143 10.40 2.03 13.16
N GLY A 144 9.65 0.95 13.33
CA GLY A 144 10.17 -0.36 13.73
C GLY A 144 11.17 -0.93 12.72
N TYR A 145 10.88 -0.81 11.42
CA TYR A 145 11.73 -1.29 10.34
C TYR A 145 13.03 -0.49 10.18
N VAL A 146 12.95 0.84 10.34
CA VAL A 146 14.09 1.75 10.13
C VAL A 146 14.97 1.89 11.39
N ARG A 147 14.43 1.61 12.58
CA ARG A 147 15.16 1.72 13.86
C ARG A 147 16.50 0.95 13.89
N PRO A 148 16.60 -0.32 13.47
CA PRO A 148 17.89 -1.02 13.43
C PRO A 148 18.91 -0.36 12.51
N ALA A 149 18.45 0.19 11.37
CA ALA A 149 19.32 0.87 10.42
C ALA A 149 19.79 2.24 10.96
N LEU A 150 18.92 2.99 11.63
CA LEU A 150 19.29 4.25 12.28
C LEU A 150 20.33 4.06 13.39
N ARG A 151 20.28 2.91 14.09
CA ARG A 151 21.29 2.56 15.10
C ARG A 151 22.69 2.36 14.50
N GLN A 152 22.79 2.05 13.21
CA GLN A 152 24.05 1.87 12.50
C GLN A 152 24.62 3.19 11.95
N VAL A 153 23.85 4.28 11.99
CA VAL A 153 24.29 5.60 11.50
C VAL A 153 25.27 6.20 12.52
N PRO A 154 26.52 6.56 12.13
CA PRO A 154 27.57 6.93 13.09
C PRO A 154 27.21 8.05 14.06
N PHE A 155 26.45 9.04 13.60
CA PHE A 155 26.08 10.22 14.39
C PHE A 155 24.74 10.08 15.13
N ALA A 156 23.82 9.23 14.65
CA ALA A 156 22.48 9.08 15.24
C ALA A 156 22.36 7.85 16.15
N GLY A 157 23.15 6.81 15.89
CA GLY A 157 23.10 5.54 16.59
C GLY A 157 23.35 5.63 18.10
N PRO A 158 24.42 6.30 18.56
CA PRO A 158 24.70 6.44 19.99
C PRO A 158 23.57 7.16 20.76
N ALA A 159 23.01 8.23 20.18
CA ALA A 159 21.90 8.98 20.79
C ALA A 159 20.62 8.14 20.88
N LEU A 160 20.30 7.38 19.82
CA LEU A 160 19.14 6.48 19.79
C LEU A 160 19.29 5.30 20.76
N ALA A 161 20.51 4.75 20.91
CA ALA A 161 20.80 3.70 21.87
C ALA A 161 20.60 4.21 23.31
N ALA A 162 21.22 5.35 23.65
CA ALA A 162 21.10 5.99 24.95
C ALA A 162 19.65 6.34 25.31
N ALA A 163 18.88 6.88 24.37
CA ALA A 163 17.46 7.17 24.57
C ALA A 163 16.63 5.89 24.81
N SER A 164 16.90 4.81 24.07
CA SER A 164 16.20 3.54 24.28
C SER A 164 16.53 2.91 25.63
N ASP A 165 17.79 2.97 26.05
CA ASP A 165 18.23 2.42 27.34
C ASP A 165 17.64 3.23 28.50
N GLY A 166 17.54 4.55 28.36
CA GLY A 166 16.87 5.43 29.32
C GLY A 166 15.37 5.11 29.47
N LEU A 167 14.65 4.88 28.38
CA LEU A 167 13.24 4.48 28.39
C LEU A 167 13.04 3.09 29.02
N ILE A 168 13.89 2.10 28.69
CA ILE A 168 13.80 0.74 29.24
C ILE A 168 13.95 0.77 30.78
N ARG A 169 14.81 1.64 31.32
CA ARG A 169 15.01 1.79 32.77
C ARG A 169 13.78 2.31 33.53
N LEU A 170 12.80 2.91 32.85
CA LEU A 170 11.56 3.37 33.47
C LEU A 170 10.57 2.22 33.76
N PHE A 171 10.78 1.05 33.16
CA PHE A 171 9.92 -0.11 33.37
C PHE A 171 10.42 -1.01 34.52
N PRO A 172 9.54 -1.76 35.21
CA PRO A 172 9.93 -2.76 36.21
C PRO A 172 10.89 -3.81 35.64
N ALA A 173 11.71 -4.42 36.51
CA ALA A 173 12.71 -5.42 36.13
C ALA A 173 12.13 -6.62 35.35
N SER A 174 10.88 -7.01 35.64
CA SER A 174 10.15 -8.06 34.92
C SER A 174 9.90 -7.72 33.44
N ILE A 175 9.63 -6.45 33.13
CA ILE A 175 9.42 -5.96 31.76
C ILE A 175 10.77 -5.73 31.07
N GLN A 176 11.78 -5.25 31.80
CA GLN A 176 13.13 -5.09 31.24
C GLN A 176 13.73 -6.42 30.75
N ALA A 177 13.48 -7.53 31.47
CA ALA A 177 13.93 -8.86 31.10
C ALA A 177 13.26 -9.42 29.82
N LEU A 178 12.09 -8.90 29.43
CA LEU A 178 11.36 -9.30 28.23
C LEU A 178 11.81 -8.52 26.98
N ILE A 179 12.36 -7.31 27.15
CA ILE A 179 12.73 -6.40 26.07
C ILE A 179 14.19 -6.60 25.60
N ARG A 180 15.04 -7.19 26.45
CA ARG A 180 16.44 -7.54 26.13
C ARG A 180 16.54 -8.86 25.37
#